data_AF-A0A3M0WYV5-F1
#
_entry.id   AF-A0A3M0WYV5-F1
#
_cell.length_a   1.000
_cell.length_b   1.000
_cell.length_c   1.000
_cell.angle_alpha   90.00
_cell.angle_beta   90.00
_cell.angle_gamma   90.00
#
_symmetry.space_group_name_H-M   'P 1'
#
loop_
_entity.id
_entity.type
_entity.pdbx_description
1 polymer ?
#
loop_
_entity_poly.entity_id
_entity_poly.type
_entity_poly.pdbx_seq_one_letter_code
_entity_poly.pdbx_strand_id
1 'polypeptide(L)'
;MFTLPTETDSNKEVAGELTFSELKWDLGTVSMANENVEKEITITNDSGSDITINHMETSCMCTTAQLVHDNGDTSGIKGMVCHGTSPAMSETIANG
;
A
#
# COMPACT_ATOMS: atom_id res chain seq x y z
N MET A 1 -36.71 -15.35 -19.17
CA MET A 1 -35.31 -15.72 -19.46
C MET A 1 -34.60 -14.41 -19.82
N PHE A 2 -33.91 -13.81 -18.85
CA PHE A 2 -33.36 -12.45 -18.97
C PHE A 2 -31.85 -12.58 -19.12
N THR A 3 -31.33 -12.30 -20.30
CA THR A 3 -29.88 -12.31 -20.59
C THR A 3 -29.28 -10.98 -20.16
N LEU A 4 -28.26 -11.03 -19.32
CA LEU A 4 -27.46 -9.87 -18.91
C LEU A 4 -26.64 -9.36 -20.12
N PRO A 5 -26.54 -8.05 -20.35
CA PRO A 5 -25.57 -7.50 -21.28
C PRO A 5 -24.16 -7.73 -20.74
N THR A 6 -23.25 -8.17 -21.60
CA THR A 6 -21.81 -8.21 -21.35
C THR A 6 -21.25 -6.83 -21.63
N GLU A 7 -20.94 -6.07 -20.59
CA GLU A 7 -20.21 -4.82 -20.74
C GLU A 7 -18.73 -5.15 -20.94
N THR A 8 -18.32 -5.17 -22.21
CA THR A 8 -16.92 -5.03 -22.61
C THR A 8 -16.61 -3.54 -22.58
N ASP A 9 -16.11 -3.07 -21.44
CA ASP A 9 -15.53 -1.73 -21.33
C ASP A 9 -14.02 -1.84 -21.55
N SER A 10 -13.60 -1.60 -22.80
CA SER A 10 -12.20 -1.38 -23.16
C SER A 10 -11.79 0.05 -22.77
N ASN A 11 -11.88 0.39 -21.49
CA ASN A 11 -11.04 1.43 -20.92
C ASN A 11 -9.90 0.71 -20.22
N LYS A 12 -8.75 0.58 -20.89
CA LYS A 12 -7.51 0.20 -20.22
C LYS A 12 -7.11 1.40 -19.37
N GLU A 13 -7.80 1.58 -18.24
CA GLU A 13 -7.17 2.15 -17.06
C GLU A 13 -5.83 1.43 -16.99
N VAL A 14 -4.73 2.17 -17.13
CA VAL A 14 -3.45 1.66 -16.65
C VAL A 14 -3.63 1.62 -15.14
N ALA A 15 -4.35 0.61 -14.66
CA ALA A 15 -4.34 0.23 -13.28
C ALA A 15 -2.88 -0.10 -13.03
N GLY A 16 -2.19 0.81 -12.33
CA GLY A 16 -0.83 0.58 -11.90
C GLY A 16 -0.82 -0.75 -11.16
N GLU A 17 -0.25 -1.78 -11.79
CA GLU A 17 -0.20 -3.11 -11.21
C GLU A 17 0.95 -3.12 -10.21
N LEU A 18 0.58 -2.97 -8.94
CA LEU A 18 1.49 -3.17 -7.82
C LEU A 18 1.37 -4.62 -7.38
N THR A 19 2.47 -5.35 -7.49
CA THR A 19 2.60 -6.69 -6.92
C THR A 19 3.27 -6.60 -5.56
N PHE A 20 2.88 -7.51 -4.68
CA PHE A 20 3.38 -7.58 -3.31
C PHE A 20 4.00 -8.96 -3.11
N SER A 21 5.16 -9.02 -2.44
CA SER A 21 5.79 -10.29 -2.10
C SER A 21 4.88 -11.18 -1.23
N GLU A 22 4.09 -10.55 -0.37
CA GLU A 22 3.19 -11.24 0.55
C GLU A 22 1.99 -10.35 0.90
N LEU A 23 0.76 -10.89 0.79
CA LEU A 23 -0.48 -10.13 1.07
C LEU A 23 -1.00 -10.32 2.50
N LYS A 24 -0.51 -11.34 3.20
CA LYS A 24 -0.98 -11.71 4.54
C LYS A 24 0.20 -12.22 5.34
N TRP A 25 0.34 -11.70 6.55
CA TRP A 25 1.35 -12.13 7.50
C TRP A 25 0.75 -12.15 8.90
N ASP A 26 1.21 -13.09 9.73
CA ASP A 26 0.88 -13.14 11.15
C ASP A 26 2.08 -12.67 11.96
N LEU A 27 1.92 -11.56 12.69
CA LEU A 27 2.94 -11.04 13.61
C LEU A 27 3.02 -11.86 14.91
N GLY A 28 2.08 -12.79 15.12
CA GLY A 28 1.95 -13.58 16.33
C GLY A 28 1.37 -12.78 17.49
N THR A 29 1.75 -13.15 18.70
CA THR A 29 1.35 -12.42 19.91
C THR A 29 2.32 -11.27 20.15
N VAL A 30 1.86 -10.04 19.94
CA VAL A 30 2.66 -8.82 20.14
C VAL A 30 2.22 -8.12 21.43
N SER A 31 3.17 -7.89 22.34
CA SER A 31 2.91 -7.13 23.57
C SER A 31 2.99 -5.62 23.31
N MET A 32 1.86 -4.92 23.49
CA MET A 32 1.81 -3.44 23.38
C MET A 32 2.73 -2.70 24.36
N ALA A 33 3.19 -3.37 25.43
CA ALA A 33 4.01 -2.74 26.45
C ALA A 33 5.51 -2.71 26.10
N ASN A 34 6.02 -3.75 25.41
CA ASN A 34 7.46 -4.02 25.41
C ASN A 34 8.04 -4.40 24.05
N GLU A 35 7.24 -4.53 22.99
CA GLU A 35 7.74 -5.09 21.73
C GLU A 35 7.30 -4.25 20.53
N ASN A 36 8.28 -3.86 19.70
CA ASN A 36 8.04 -3.37 18.36
C ASN A 36 8.37 -4.52 17.39
N VAL A 37 7.35 -5.01 16.68
CA VAL A 37 7.51 -6.07 15.68
C VAL A 37 7.39 -5.44 14.31
N GLU A 38 8.39 -5.66 13.48
CA GLU A 38 8.49 -5.10 12.14
C GLU A 38 8.45 -6.23 11.12
N LYS A 39 7.76 -5.98 10.01
CA LYS A 39 7.71 -6.86 8.85
C LYS A 39 7.87 -6.01 7.61
N GLU A 40 8.92 -6.28 6.85
CA GLU A 40 9.12 -5.67 5.55
C GLU A 40 8.36 -6.48 4.48
N ILE A 41 7.68 -5.77 3.59
CA ILE A 41 6.96 -6.32 2.45
C ILE A 41 7.48 -5.59 1.22
N THR A 42 7.97 -6.34 0.25
CA THR A 42 8.44 -5.77 -1.01
C THR A 42 7.24 -5.50 -1.91
N ILE A 43 7.20 -4.29 -2.47
CA ILE A 43 6.19 -3.85 -3.43
C ILE A 43 6.92 -3.61 -4.75
N THR A 44 6.41 -4.16 -5.83
CA THR A 44 6.98 -4.01 -7.17
C THR A 44 5.96 -3.38 -8.10
N ASN A 45 6.40 -2.40 -8.89
CA ASN A 45 5.60 -1.78 -9.93
C ASN A 45 5.89 -2.49 -11.25
N ASP A 46 5.05 -3.47 -11.61
CA ASP A 46 5.12 -4.20 -12.88
C ASP A 46 4.38 -3.48 -14.02
N SER A 47 3.91 -2.24 -13.78
CA SER A 47 3.24 -1.45 -14.79
C SER A 47 4.24 -0.74 -15.70
N GLY A 48 3.84 -0.44 -16.94
CA GLY A 48 4.68 0.29 -17.90
C GLY A 48 4.81 1.79 -17.64
N SER A 49 4.52 2.26 -16.42
CA SER A 49 4.50 3.67 -16.03
C SER A 49 4.80 3.83 -14.54
N ASP A 50 5.34 5.00 -14.17
CA ASP A 50 5.56 5.32 -12.76
C ASP A 50 4.23 5.40 -11.99
N ILE A 51 4.18 4.81 -10.80
CA ILE A 51 3.03 4.84 -9.92
C ILE A 51 3.32 5.81 -8.77
N THR A 52 2.41 6.75 -8.52
CA THR A 52 2.52 7.65 -7.36
C THR A 52 1.54 7.23 -6.27
N ILE A 53 2.09 6.91 -5.09
CA ILE A 53 1.33 6.65 -3.88
C ILE A 53 0.99 7.99 -3.23
N ASN A 54 -0.29 8.35 -3.29
CA ASN A 54 -0.79 9.61 -2.74
C ASN A 54 -1.29 9.50 -1.28
N HIS A 55 -1.57 8.26 -0.83
CA HIS A 55 -2.15 7.98 0.48
C HIS A 55 -1.78 6.58 0.96
N MET A 56 -1.46 6.47 2.24
CA MET A 56 -1.19 5.23 2.95
C MET A 56 -1.63 5.43 4.40
N GLU A 57 -2.42 4.50 4.92
CA GLU A 57 -2.90 4.53 6.30
C GLU A 57 -2.99 3.11 6.87
N THR A 58 -2.95 3.01 8.20
CA THR A 58 -3.19 1.76 8.89
C THR A 58 -4.59 1.72 9.48
N SER A 59 -5.14 0.52 9.67
CA SER A 59 -6.50 0.33 10.20
C SER A 59 -6.58 0.37 11.73
N CYS A 60 -5.45 0.33 12.43
CA CYS A 60 -5.38 0.26 13.88
C CYS A 60 -4.36 1.26 14.43
N MET A 61 -4.71 1.94 15.52
CA MET A 61 -3.83 2.92 16.18
C MET A 61 -2.50 2.31 16.65
N CYS A 62 -2.45 0.98 16.83
CA CYS A 62 -1.27 0.28 17.30
C CYS A 62 -0.28 -0.09 16.18
N THR A 63 -0.59 0.20 14.91
CA THR A 63 0.29 -0.12 13.78
C THR A 63 0.68 1.12 13.01
N THR A 64 1.92 1.10 12.51
CA THR A 64 2.50 2.11 11.65
C THR A 64 3.02 1.45 10.37
N ALA A 65 3.08 2.23 9.30
CA ALA A 65 3.63 1.83 8.02
C ALA A 65 4.60 2.91 7.53
N GLN A 66 5.67 2.49 6.85
CA GLN A 66 6.64 3.37 6.23
C GLN A 66 7.02 2.78 4.87
N LEU A 67 7.19 3.65 3.88
CA LEU A 67 7.72 3.24 2.58
C LEU A 67 9.23 3.43 2.60
N VAL A 68 9.96 2.39 2.19
CA VAL A 68 11.42 2.40 2.04
C VAL A 68 11.72 2.17 0.57
N HIS A 69 12.44 3.09 -0.04
CA HIS A 69 12.85 3.02 -1.44
C HIS A 69 14.16 2.25 -1.56
N ASP A 70 14.43 1.67 -2.73
CA ASP A 70 15.66 0.89 -2.98
C ASP A 70 16.95 1.72 -2.81
N ASN A 71 16.86 3.04 -2.95
CA ASN A 71 17.97 3.97 -2.74
C ASN A 71 18.23 4.29 -1.25
N GLY A 72 17.42 3.74 -0.33
CA GLY A 72 17.48 3.98 1.11
C GLY A 72 16.69 5.20 1.60
N ASP A 73 16.02 5.95 0.72
CA ASP A 73 15.11 7.01 1.12
C ASP A 73 13.86 6.42 1.77
N THR A 74 13.41 7.04 2.86
CA THR A 74 12.22 6.60 3.59
C THR A 74 11.17 7.69 3.61
N SER A 75 9.92 7.32 3.35
CA SER A 75 8.79 8.23 3.54
C SER A 75 8.54 8.51 5.03
N GLY A 76 7.77 9.54 5.34
CA GLY A 76 7.33 9.76 6.72
C GLY A 76 6.42 8.63 7.22
N ILE A 77 6.56 8.22 8.49
CA ILE A 77 5.72 7.18 9.09
C ILE A 77 4.24 7.54 8.99
N LYS A 78 3.42 6.58 8.55
CA LYS A 78 1.97 6.67 8.40
C LYS A 78 1.30 5.74 9.41
N GLY A 79 0.20 6.19 9.99
CA GLY A 79 -0.55 5.43 11.00
C GLY A 79 -2.06 5.58 10.77
N MET A 80 -2.82 5.18 11.77
CA MET A 80 -4.28 5.24 11.69
C MET A 80 -4.78 6.68 11.78
N VAL A 81 -5.67 7.05 10.86
CA VAL A 81 -6.36 8.33 10.88
C VAL A 81 -7.67 8.19 11.66
N CYS A 82 -7.71 8.74 12.87
CA CYS A 82 -8.95 8.80 13.66
C CYS A 82 -9.60 10.18 13.47
N HIS A 83 -10.78 10.22 12.82
CA HIS A 83 -11.55 11.44 12.55
C HIS A 83 -10.70 12.60 12.00
N GLY A 84 -10.41 12.57 10.70
CA GLY A 84 -9.66 13.63 10.03
C GLY A 84 -9.27 13.28 8.60
N THR A 85 -8.53 14.17 7.97
CA THR A 85 -7.88 13.93 6.68
C THR A 85 -6.54 13.27 6.90
N SER A 86 -6.25 12.20 6.16
CA SER A 86 -4.92 11.58 6.18
C SER A 86 -3.84 12.56 5.72
N PRO A 87 -2.63 12.52 6.31
CA PRO A 87 -1.51 13.28 5.78
C PRO A 87 -1.25 12.90 4.32
N ALA A 88 -1.30 13.90 3.44
CA ALA A 88 -0.95 13.73 2.04
C ALA A 88 0.49 13.21 1.91
N MET A 89 0.69 12.28 0.99
CA MET A 89 2.02 11.83 0.57
C MET A 89 2.10 11.89 -0.95
N SER A 90 3.31 11.86 -1.48
CA SER A 90 3.53 11.79 -2.92
C SER A 90 4.83 11.04 -3.12
N GLU A 91 4.75 9.73 -2.98
CA GLU A 91 5.89 8.84 -3.16
C GLU A 91 5.78 8.17 -4.52
N THR A 92 6.77 8.36 -5.38
CA THR A 92 6.80 7.76 -6.72
C THR A 92 7.58 6.44 -6.67
N ILE A 93 6.91 5.37 -7.11
CA ILE A 93 7.51 4.07 -7.39
C ILE A 93 7.74 4.02 -8.90
N ALA A 94 9.01 4.15 -9.29
CA ALA A 94 9.39 4.05 -10.69
C ALA A 94 8.98 2.69 -11.26
N ASN A 95 8.69 2.62 -12.56
CA ASN A 95 8.46 1.33 -13.20
C ASN A 95 9.73 0.47 -13.17
N GLY A 96 9.59 -0.80 -12.77
CA GLY A 96 10.66 -1.79 -12.69
C GLY A 96 10.75 -2.66 -13.93
#